data_AF-A0A0J6STF6-F1
#
_entry.id   AF-A0A0J6STF6-F1
#
_cell.length_a   1.000
_cell.length_b   1.000
_cell.length_c   1.000
_cell.angle_alpha   90.00
_cell.angle_beta   90.00
_cell.angle_gamma   90.00
#
_symmetry.space_group_name_H-M   'P 1'
#
loop_
_entity.id
_entity.type
_entity.pdbx_description
1 polymer ?
#
loop_
_entity_poly.entity_id
_entity_poly.type
_entity_poly.pdbx_seq_one_letter_code
_entity_poly.pdbx_strand_id
1 'polypeptide(L)'
;MGEEVMTEEQAAERLAHHLLREAYHDLAAVLLSANARAAESLFHAIEQRTADALRTIVADRSEGAASTRIARTVGIELNALFDVAHGRTATAASRRVA
;
A
#
# COMPACT_ATOMS: atom_id res chain seq x y z
N MET A 1 3.50 -26.64 19.06
CA MET A 1 2.59 -27.06 17.96
C MET A 1 1.62 -25.97 17.52
N GLY A 2 0.70 -25.44 18.35
CA GLY A 2 -0.25 -24.39 17.90
C GLY A 2 0.33 -22.97 17.76
N GLU A 3 1.19 -22.55 18.70
CA GLU A 3 1.86 -21.25 18.65
C GLU A 3 2.90 -21.16 17.51
N GLU A 4 3.67 -22.23 17.28
CA GLU A 4 4.67 -22.27 16.20
C GLU A 4 4.03 -22.15 14.81
N VAL A 5 2.89 -22.83 14.58
CA VAL A 5 2.15 -22.73 13.30
C VAL A 5 1.56 -21.33 13.10
N MET A 6 1.04 -20.70 14.16
CA MET A 6 0.60 -19.29 14.09
C MET A 6 1.76 -18.34 13.79
N THR A 7 2.97 -18.61 14.29
CA THR A 7 4.14 -17.79 13.96
C THR A 7 4.61 -17.98 12.52
N GLU A 8 4.50 -19.18 11.95
CA GLU A 8 4.82 -19.45 10.55
C GLU A 8 3.83 -18.76 9.61
N GLU A 9 2.53 -18.84 9.89
CA GLU A 9 1.48 -18.17 9.10
C GLU A 9 1.66 -16.65 9.14
N GLN A 10 1.92 -16.08 10.32
CA GLN A 10 2.17 -14.64 10.47
C GLN A 10 3.48 -14.20 9.79
N ALA A 11 4.52 -15.04 9.83
CA ALA A 11 5.77 -14.78 9.12
C ALA A 11 5.56 -14.82 7.60
N ALA A 12 4.79 -15.79 7.10
CA ALA A 12 4.42 -15.90 5.69
C ALA A 12 3.60 -14.69 5.23
N GLU A 13 2.62 -14.25 6.03
CA GLU A 13 1.80 -13.06 5.73
C GLU A 13 2.67 -11.79 5.66
N ARG A 14 3.56 -11.59 6.64
CA ARG A 14 4.53 -10.48 6.61
C ARG A 14 5.43 -10.51 5.37
N LEU A 15 5.93 -11.69 5.01
CA LEU A 15 6.80 -11.84 3.84
C LEU A 15 6.03 -11.59 2.54
N ALA A 16 4.82 -12.14 2.41
CA ALA A 16 3.95 -11.88 1.27
C ALA A 16 3.64 -10.38 1.13
N HIS A 17 3.30 -9.71 2.24
CA HIS A 17 3.08 -8.27 2.25
C HIS A 17 4.32 -7.49 1.82
N HIS A 18 5.51 -7.87 2.30
CA HIS A 18 6.76 -7.25 1.87
C HIS A 18 7.00 -7.43 0.37
N LEU A 19 6.88 -8.65 -0.15
CA LEU A 19 7.10 -8.93 -1.58
C LEU A 19 6.09 -8.20 -2.48
N LEU A 20 4.83 -8.08 -2.06
CA LEU A 20 3.82 -7.31 -2.79
C LEU A 20 4.16 -5.81 -2.84
N ARG A 21 4.74 -5.26 -1.77
CA ARG A 21 5.21 -3.86 -1.74
C ARG A 21 6.36 -3.64 -2.72
N GLU A 22 7.35 -4.53 -2.72
CA GLU A 22 8.48 -4.45 -3.67
C GLU A 22 7.98 -4.57 -5.12
N ALA A 23 7.13 -5.56 -5.40
CA ALA A 23 6.56 -5.75 -6.73
C ALA A 23 5.75 -4.53 -7.20
N TYR A 24 5.01 -3.89 -6.30
CA TYR A 24 4.29 -2.65 -6.61
C TYR A 24 5.25 -1.50 -6.94
N HIS A 25 6.33 -1.36 -6.17
CA HIS A 25 7.35 -0.34 -6.42
C HIS A 25 8.04 -0.54 -7.78
N ASP A 26 8.45 -1.76 -8.10
CA ASP A 26 9.08 -2.10 -9.38
C ASP A 26 8.13 -1.85 -10.56
N LEU A 27 6.86 -2.26 -10.42
CA LEU A 27 5.84 -2.01 -11.43
C LEU A 27 5.62 -0.50 -11.62
N ALA A 28 5.55 0.26 -10.54
CA ALA A 28 5.37 1.71 -10.61
C ALA A 28 6.53 2.38 -11.35
N ALA A 29 7.78 2.00 -11.03
CA ALA A 29 8.98 2.49 -11.70
C ALA A 29 8.97 2.19 -13.21
N VAL A 30 8.64 0.94 -13.58
CA VAL A 30 8.53 0.53 -14.99
C VAL A 30 7.47 1.34 -15.72
N LEU A 31 6.26 1.46 -15.15
CA LEU A 31 5.15 2.18 -15.77
C LEU A 31 5.46 3.67 -15.94
N LEU A 32 6.04 4.32 -14.93
CA LEU A 32 6.46 5.72 -15.00
C LEU A 32 7.51 5.94 -16.09
N SER A 33 8.47 5.02 -16.22
CA SER A 33 9.50 5.09 -17.26
C SER A 33 8.94 4.90 -18.67
N ALA A 34 7.92 4.07 -18.82
CA ALA A 34 7.31 3.76 -20.11
C ALA A 34 6.32 4.86 -20.57
N ASN A 35 5.43 5.29 -19.68
CA ASN A 35 4.45 6.35 -19.95
C ASN A 35 3.92 6.97 -18.65
N ALA A 36 4.54 8.06 -18.20
CA ALA A 36 4.18 8.73 -16.96
C ALA A 36 2.69 9.13 -16.88
N ARG A 37 2.09 9.65 -17.96
CA ARG A 37 0.69 10.10 -17.95
C ARG A 37 -0.31 8.95 -17.81
N ALA A 38 -0.04 7.84 -18.50
CA ALA A 38 -0.86 6.64 -18.37
C ALA A 38 -0.68 6.00 -16.98
N ALA A 39 0.55 6.00 -16.47
CA ALA A 39 0.87 5.51 -15.13
C ALA A 39 0.14 6.31 -14.05
N GLU A 40 0.15 7.65 -14.09
CA GLU A 40 -0.59 8.52 -13.17
C GLU A 40 -2.10 8.19 -13.15
N SER A 41 -2.68 7.97 -14.33
CA SER A 41 -4.11 7.62 -14.44
C SER A 41 -4.41 6.26 -13.83
N LEU A 42 -3.52 5.28 -14.03
CA LEU A 42 -3.64 3.95 -13.44
C LEU A 42 -3.48 4.00 -11.92
N PHE A 43 -2.48 4.72 -11.43
CA PHE A 43 -2.23 4.90 -10.00
C PHE A 43 -3.42 5.55 -9.30
N HIS A 44 -4.00 6.59 -9.91
CA HIS A 44 -5.21 7.21 -9.39
C HIS A 44 -6.39 6.22 -9.31
N ALA A 45 -6.59 5.40 -10.35
CA ALA A 45 -7.64 4.39 -10.35
C ALA A 45 -7.44 3.32 -9.26
N ILE A 46 -6.19 2.90 -9.03
CA ILE A 46 -5.83 1.97 -7.94
C ILE A 46 -6.13 2.60 -6.58
N GLU A 47 -5.67 3.84 -6.35
CA GLU A 47 -5.90 4.58 -5.11
C GLU A 47 -7.38 4.75 -4.79
N GLN A 48 -8.20 5.12 -5.78
CA GLN A 48 -9.65 5.24 -5.60
C GLN A 48 -10.28 3.91 -5.23
N ARG A 49 -9.96 2.83 -5.96
CA ARG A 49 -10.50 1.50 -5.66
C ARG A 49 -10.09 1.03 -4.26
N THR A 50 -8.86 1.28 -3.85
CA THR A 50 -8.39 0.98 -2.49
C THR A 50 -9.15 1.78 -1.44
N ALA A 51 -9.34 3.08 -1.65
CA ALA A 51 -10.11 3.92 -0.73
C ALA A 51 -11.56 3.45 -0.62
N ASP A 52 -12.19 3.06 -1.73
CA ASP A 52 -13.55 2.52 -1.75
C ASP A 52 -13.65 1.19 -1.00
N ALA A 53 -12.69 0.27 -1.20
CA ALA A 53 -12.64 -0.99 -0.46
C ALA A 53 -12.52 -0.75 1.06
N LEU A 54 -11.67 0.18 1.49
CA LEU A 54 -11.56 0.55 2.91
C LEU A 54 -12.86 1.15 3.46
N ARG A 55 -13.56 1.98 2.68
CA ARG A 55 -14.88 2.52 3.06
C ARG A 55 -15.90 1.40 3.21
N THR A 56 -15.92 0.43 2.30
CA THR A 56 -16.80 -0.74 2.39
C THR A 56 -16.52 -1.57 3.65
N ILE A 57 -15.26 -1.87 3.95
CA ILE A 57 -14.87 -2.59 5.19
C ILE A 57 -15.41 -1.88 6.44
N VAL A 58 -15.33 -0.55 6.47
CA VAL A 58 -15.85 0.25 7.59
C VAL A 58 -17.38 0.23 7.65
N ALA A 59 -18.04 0.39 6.51
CA ALA A 59 -19.49 0.40 6.41
C ALA A 59 -20.12 -0.95 6.81
N ASP A 60 -19.54 -2.04 6.31
CA ASP A 60 -20.01 -3.40 6.52
C ASP A 60 -19.57 -3.98 7.88
N ARG A 61 -18.68 -3.28 8.58
CA ARG A 61 -18.01 -3.75 9.80
C ARG A 61 -17.42 -5.15 9.62
N SER A 62 -16.73 -5.40 8.51
CA SER A 62 -16.19 -6.73 8.16
C SER A 62 -15.26 -7.30 9.23
N GLU A 63 -14.59 -6.43 10.00
CA GLU A 63 -13.70 -6.78 11.12
C GLU A 63 -14.36 -6.49 12.49
N GLY A 64 -15.69 -6.44 12.53
CA GLY A 64 -16.47 -6.07 13.71
C GLY A 64 -16.18 -4.65 14.20
N ALA A 65 -16.12 -4.47 15.54
CA ALA A 65 -15.91 -3.16 16.16
C ALA A 65 -14.54 -2.53 15.84
N ALA A 66 -13.57 -3.33 15.36
CA ALA A 66 -12.23 -2.85 15.03
C ALA A 66 -12.12 -2.29 13.60
N SER A 67 -13.14 -2.47 12.74
CA SER A 67 -13.10 -2.14 11.31
C SER A 67 -12.60 -0.72 11.01
N THR A 68 -13.07 0.30 11.73
CA THR A 68 -12.61 1.68 11.56
C THR A 68 -11.13 1.86 11.88
N ARG A 69 -10.63 1.19 12.93
CA ARG A 69 -9.23 1.29 13.35
C ARG A 69 -8.32 0.56 12.37
N ILE A 70 -8.73 -0.64 11.95
CA ILE A 70 -7.99 -1.46 10.98
C ILE A 70 -7.93 -0.73 9.65
N ALA A 71 -9.06 -0.29 9.11
CA ALA A 71 -9.10 0.44 7.83
C ALA A 71 -8.28 1.73 7.86
N ARG A 72 -8.25 2.44 8.99
CA ARG A 72 -7.39 3.62 9.17
C ARG A 72 -5.90 3.24 9.14
N THR A 73 -5.51 2.19 9.85
CA THR A 73 -4.12 1.74 9.94
C THR A 73 -3.62 1.30 8.56
N VAL A 74 -4.39 0.44 7.89
CA VAL A 74 -4.12 0.00 6.51
C VAL A 74 -4.08 1.18 5.54
N GLY A 75 -5.00 2.14 5.67
CA GLY A 75 -5.02 3.34 4.83
C GLY A 75 -3.75 4.19 4.96
N ILE A 76 -3.20 4.32 6.18
CA ILE A 76 -1.93 5.05 6.41
C ILE A 76 -0.76 4.32 5.74
N GLU A 77 -0.68 2.99 5.89
CA GLU A 77 0.39 2.20 5.29
C GLU A 77 0.36 2.22 3.76
N LEU A 78 -0.83 2.10 3.17
CA LEU A 78 -1.01 2.16 1.72
C LEU A 78 -0.71 3.55 1.16
N ASN A 79 -1.11 4.62 1.85
CA ASN A 79 -0.76 5.97 1.43
C ASN A 79 0.76 6.18 1.42
N ALA A 80 1.47 5.69 2.45
CA ALA A 80 2.92 5.75 2.49
C ALA A 80 3.58 4.95 1.34
N LEU A 81 3.02 3.77 1.00
CA LEU A 81 3.47 2.99 -0.15
C LEU A 81 3.31 3.76 -1.46
N PHE A 82 2.14 4.36 -1.70
CA PHE A 82 1.85 5.13 -2.92
C PHE A 82 2.76 6.36 -3.05
N ASP A 83 3.00 7.07 -1.95
CA ASP A 83 3.87 8.26 -1.97
C ASP A 83 5.33 7.93 -2.31
N VAL A 84 5.81 6.76 -1.90
CA VAL A 84 7.15 6.27 -2.25
C VAL A 84 7.19 5.76 -3.69
N ALA A 85 6.28 4.86 -4.06
CA ALA A 85 6.28 4.20 -5.37
C ALA A 85 6.04 5.18 -6.53
N HIS A 86 5.23 6.23 -6.32
CA HIS A 86 4.97 7.24 -7.34
C HIS A 86 6.03 8.36 -7.38
N GLY A 87 7.09 8.27 -6.58
CA GLY A 87 8.19 9.25 -6.55
C GLY A 87 7.82 10.59 -5.90
N ARG A 88 6.68 10.68 -5.18
CA ARG A 88 6.23 11.94 -4.53
C ARG A 88 7.09 12.34 -3.34
N THR A 89 7.83 11.39 -2.76
CA THR A 89 8.76 11.63 -1.64
C THR A 89 10.19 11.99 -2.09
N ALA A 90 10.53 11.84 -3.37
CA ALA A 90 11.89 12.13 -3.87
C ALA A 90 12.23 13.64 -3.86
N THR A 91 11.24 14.53 -3.80
CA THR A 91 11.45 16.00 -3.77
C THR A 91 11.78 16.57 -2.38
N ALA A 92 11.61 15.80 -1.30
CA ALA A 92 11.94 16.26 0.05
C ALA A 92 13.41 15.99 0.44
N ALA A 93 14.06 14.99 -0.17
CA ALA A 93 15.45 14.62 0.16
C ALA A 93 16.51 15.44 -0.61
N SER A 94 16.17 16.00 -1.78
CA SER A 94 17.12 16.75 -2.62
C SER A 94 17.22 18.25 -2.30
N ARG A 95 16.49 18.77 -1.29
CA ARG A 95 16.55 20.19 -0.87
C ARG A 95 17.38 20.43 0.41
N ARG A 96 18.33 19.54 0.72
CA ARG A 96 19.30 19.75 1.82
C ARG A 96 20.76 19.71 1.38
N VAL A 97 21.04 19.69 0.08
CA VAL A 97 22.40 19.84 -0.45
C VAL A 97 22.36 20.72 -1.70
N ALA A 98 22.18 22.03 -1.49
CA ALA A 98 22.50 23.08 -2.45
C ALA A 98 22.75 24.38 -1.67
#